data_AF-A0A8H4XQL9-F1
#
_entry.id   AF-A0A8H4XQL9-F1
#
_cell.length_a   1.000
_cell.length_b   1.000
_cell.length_c   1.000
_cell.angle_alpha   90.00
_cell.angle_beta   90.00
_cell.angle_gamma   90.00
#
_symmetry.space_group_name_H-M   'P 1'
#
loop_
_entity.id
_entity.type
_entity.pdbx_description
1 polymer ?
#
loop_
_entity_poly.entity_id
_entity_poly.type
_entity_poly.pdbx_seq_one_letter_code
_entity_poly.pdbx_strand_id
1 'polypeptide(L)'
;YRFFAPVIAAALRKPINQSMLHRRKDEVPLVFLPIITKTKVPILEGDFNLHKSNSTYFTDLDSSRSLLLSFLVFHGMSKTHKELAIEGKNGIMTVMLGSTYTHFKREIPTGYPYEVWSRILTWDQKWLYIVTHFVRKGKIIPKATVTEDFQSAESIVSD
;
A
#
# COMPACT_ATOMS: atom_id res chain seq x y z
N TYR A 1 -22.04 0.56 7.89
CA TYR A 1 -21.26 -0.33 7.01
C TYR A 1 -19.80 -0.34 7.48
N ARG A 2 -19.38 -1.44 8.10
CA ARG A 2 -18.23 -1.49 9.04
C ARG A 2 -16.87 -1.71 8.37
N PHE A 3 -16.84 -2.12 7.10
CA PHE A 3 -15.60 -2.54 6.43
C PHE A 3 -14.63 -1.39 6.17
N PHE A 4 -15.13 -0.25 5.70
CA PHE A 4 -14.32 0.96 5.49
C PHE A 4 -14.34 1.92 6.67
N ALA A 5 -15.16 1.66 7.70
CA ALA A 5 -15.11 2.40 8.95
C ALA A 5 -13.69 2.48 9.54
N PRO A 6 -12.84 1.42 9.53
CA PRO A 6 -11.46 1.52 9.96
C PRO A 6 -10.56 2.27 8.96
N VAL A 7 -10.84 2.25 7.65
CA VAL A 7 -10.09 3.04 6.65
C VAL A 7 -10.40 4.53 6.83
N ILE A 8 -11.68 4.86 7.03
CA ILE A 8 -12.16 6.21 7.36
C ILE A 8 -11.61 6.63 8.75
N ALA A 9 -11.62 5.74 9.74
CA ALA A 9 -11.04 6.01 11.05
C ALA A 9 -9.52 6.12 11.01
N ALA A 10 -8.82 5.45 10.09
CA ALA A 10 -7.40 5.64 9.83
C ALA A 10 -7.14 6.98 9.12
N ALA A 11 -7.98 7.36 8.16
CA ALA A 11 -7.94 8.65 7.49
C ALA A 11 -8.26 9.83 8.44
N LEU A 12 -9.08 9.58 9.46
CA LEU A 12 -9.50 10.54 10.49
C LEU A 12 -8.77 10.36 11.83
N ARG A 13 -7.86 9.39 11.95
CA ARG A 13 -7.16 9.09 13.21
C ARG A 13 -6.32 10.31 13.55
N LYS A 14 -6.63 10.97 14.67
CA LYS A 14 -5.67 11.89 15.29
C LYS A 14 -4.52 11.03 15.83
N PRO A 15 -3.25 11.39 15.56
CA PRO A 15 -2.13 10.64 16.10
C PRO A 15 -2.15 10.68 17.63
N ILE A 16 -1.64 9.61 18.23
CA ILE A 16 -1.76 9.28 19.65
C ILE A 16 -1.03 10.28 20.57
N ASN A 17 -0.21 11.19 20.04
CA ASN A 17 0.43 12.28 20.81
C ASN A 17 0.27 13.63 20.11
N GLN A 18 -0.35 14.60 20.81
CA GLN A 18 -0.54 15.98 20.36
C GLN A 18 0.77 16.80 20.29
N SER A 19 1.88 16.31 20.85
CA SER A 19 3.20 16.95 20.77
C SER A 19 3.90 16.71 19.43
N MET A 20 3.42 15.78 18.61
CA MET A 20 4.18 15.19 17.51
C MET A 20 3.85 15.74 16.12
N LEU A 21 2.93 16.69 16.00
CA LEU A 21 2.66 17.36 14.74
C LEU A 21 2.42 18.84 14.95
N HIS A 22 3.43 19.63 14.60
CA HIS A 22 3.18 20.86 13.87
C HIS A 22 2.43 20.48 12.58
N ARG A 23 1.11 20.22 12.70
CA ARG A 23 0.25 19.80 11.61
C ARG A 23 0.25 20.91 10.57
N ARG A 24 1.08 20.78 9.53
CA ARG A 24 0.90 21.57 8.31
C ARG A 24 -0.47 21.20 7.78
N LYS A 25 -1.36 22.18 7.76
CA LYS A 25 -2.77 22.05 7.38
C LYS A 25 -2.98 21.54 5.94
N ASP A 26 -1.90 21.46 5.17
CA ASP A 26 -1.84 21.17 3.74
C ASP A 26 -1.29 19.77 3.39
N GLU A 27 -1.04 18.91 4.38
CA GLU A 27 -0.49 17.57 4.14
C GLU A 27 -1.55 16.50 3.83
N VAL A 28 -1.21 15.64 2.86
CA VAL A 28 -2.05 14.53 2.39
C VAL A 28 -2.30 13.53 3.52
N PRO A 29 -3.55 13.06 3.73
CA PRO A 29 -3.83 12.05 4.76
C PRO A 29 -3.02 10.76 4.56
N LEU A 30 -2.62 10.12 5.66
CA LEU A 30 -1.81 8.89 5.70
C LEU A 30 -2.31 7.79 4.75
N VAL A 31 -3.63 7.63 4.62
CA VAL A 31 -4.25 6.62 3.75
C VAL A 31 -3.90 6.79 2.26
N PHE A 32 -3.61 8.02 1.83
CA PHE A 32 -3.27 8.35 0.44
C PHE A 32 -1.77 8.41 0.19
N LEU A 33 -0.95 8.26 1.24
CA LEU A 33 0.50 8.19 1.09
C LEU A 33 0.90 6.88 0.39
N PRO A 34 1.93 6.91 -0.47
CA PRO A 34 2.43 5.71 -1.09
C PRO A 34 3.29 4.89 -0.13
N ILE A 35 3.25 3.57 -0.32
CA ILE A 35 4.31 2.67 0.14
C ILE A 35 5.29 2.45 -1.01
N ILE A 36 6.58 2.42 -0.69
CA ILE A 36 7.65 2.26 -1.67
C ILE A 36 8.39 0.96 -1.39
N THR A 37 8.36 0.06 -2.37
CA THR A 37 9.13 -1.17 -2.34
C THR A 37 10.26 -1.08 -3.36
N LYS A 38 11.49 -1.34 -2.92
CA LYS A 38 12.68 -1.33 -3.77
C LYS A 38 12.95 -2.75 -4.24
N THR A 39 13.07 -2.94 -5.55
CA THR A 39 13.32 -4.26 -6.16
C THR A 39 14.24 -4.14 -7.37
N LYS A 40 14.68 -5.27 -7.90
CA LYS A 40 15.49 -5.39 -9.13
C LYS A 40 14.96 -6.55 -9.93
N VAL A 41 15.05 -6.50 -11.25
CA VAL A 41 14.60 -7.61 -12.10
C VAL A 41 15.58 -8.78 -11.92
N PRO A 42 15.17 -9.91 -11.32
CA PRO A 42 16.03 -11.09 -11.27
C PRO A 42 16.17 -11.67 -12.67
N ILE A 43 17.30 -12.30 -12.95
CA ILE A 43 17.61 -12.84 -14.29
C ILE A 43 16.53 -13.82 -14.77
N LEU A 44 15.94 -14.58 -13.84
CA LEU A 44 14.88 -15.56 -14.12
C LEU A 44 13.51 -14.95 -14.41
N GLU A 45 13.29 -13.66 -14.16
CA GLU A 45 12.04 -12.96 -14.52
C GLU A 45 12.16 -12.18 -15.84
N GLY A 46 13.35 -12.20 -16.45
CA GLY A 46 13.59 -11.66 -17.77
C GLY A 46 12.95 -12.53 -18.85
N ASP A 47 12.44 -11.89 -19.90
CA ASP A 47 12.04 -12.55 -21.13
C ASP A 47 13.25 -12.76 -22.07
N PHE A 48 13.01 -13.33 -23.24
CA PHE A 48 14.04 -13.54 -24.27
C PHE A 48 14.67 -12.23 -24.79
N ASN A 49 14.01 -11.08 -24.59
CA ASN A 49 14.51 -9.76 -24.99
C ASN A 49 15.33 -9.07 -23.90
N LEU A 50 15.64 -9.77 -22.79
CA LEU A 50 16.33 -9.22 -21.63
C LEU A 50 15.58 -8.05 -20.96
N HIS A 51 14.26 -8.03 -21.10
CA HIS A 51 13.37 -7.14 -20.40
C HIS A 51 12.56 -7.91 -19.37
N LYS A 52 12.11 -7.23 -18.32
CA LYS A 52 11.16 -7.82 -17.39
C LYS A 52 9.91 -8.27 -18.17
N SER A 53 9.58 -9.56 -18.08
CA SER A 53 8.40 -10.12 -18.74
C SER A 53 7.13 -9.38 -18.30
N ASN A 54 6.19 -9.16 -19.23
CA ASN A 54 4.94 -8.45 -18.95
C ASN A 54 4.15 -9.06 -17.78
N SER A 55 4.20 -10.39 -17.61
CA SER A 55 3.50 -11.07 -16.53
C SER A 55 4.14 -10.88 -15.16
N THR A 56 5.46 -10.71 -15.08
CA THR A 56 6.18 -10.63 -13.79
C THR A 56 6.00 -9.28 -13.11
N TYR A 57 5.45 -8.26 -13.81
CA TYR A 57 5.01 -7.01 -13.17
C TYR A 57 3.90 -7.24 -12.15
N PHE A 58 3.03 -8.23 -12.38
CA PHE A 58 1.93 -8.52 -11.46
C PHE A 58 2.43 -9.07 -10.12
N THR A 59 3.55 -9.81 -10.11
CA THR A 59 4.16 -10.33 -8.88
C THR A 59 4.60 -9.20 -7.94
N ASP A 60 5.31 -8.19 -8.46
CA ASP A 60 5.74 -7.04 -7.65
C ASP A 60 4.56 -6.15 -7.26
N LEU A 61 3.58 -6.01 -8.16
CA LEU A 61 2.34 -5.27 -7.89
C LEU A 61 1.58 -5.91 -6.71
N ASP A 62 1.41 -7.22 -6.72
CA ASP A 62 0.69 -7.95 -5.67
C ASP A 62 1.46 -7.92 -4.34
N SER A 63 2.78 -7.99 -4.39
CA SER A 63 3.64 -7.89 -3.21
C SER A 63 3.55 -6.49 -2.57
N SER A 64 3.69 -5.43 -3.36
CA SER A 64 3.61 -4.04 -2.87
C SER A 64 2.20 -3.69 -2.36
N ARG A 65 1.16 -4.19 -3.04
CA ARG A 65 -0.24 -4.04 -2.61
C ARG A 65 -0.51 -4.76 -1.29
N SER A 66 -0.02 -5.99 -1.12
CA SER A 66 -0.19 -6.75 0.12
C SER A 66 0.50 -6.08 1.30
N LEU A 67 1.66 -5.46 1.06
CA LEU A 67 2.36 -4.66 2.04
C LEU A 67 1.54 -3.42 2.46
N LEU A 68 1.02 -2.66 1.49
CA LEU A 68 0.16 -1.50 1.74
C LEU A 68 -1.07 -1.87 2.59
N LEU A 69 -1.74 -2.96 2.24
CA LEU A 69 -2.93 -3.44 2.96
C LEU A 69 -2.59 -3.93 4.37
N SER A 70 -1.44 -4.55 4.55
CA SER A 70 -0.95 -4.98 5.87
C SER A 70 -0.78 -3.79 6.81
N PHE A 71 -0.21 -2.67 6.34
CA PHE A 71 -0.04 -1.48 7.18
C PHE A 71 -1.35 -0.73 7.45
N LEU A 72 -2.18 -0.50 6.42
CA LEU A 72 -3.33 0.40 6.55
C LEU A 72 -4.63 -0.30 6.97
N VAL A 73 -4.83 -1.55 6.55
CA VAL A 73 -6.15 -2.20 6.58
C VAL A 73 -6.19 -3.37 7.57
N PHE A 74 -5.06 -4.00 7.88
CA PHE A 74 -5.01 -5.20 8.74
C PHE A 74 -5.67 -5.02 10.11
N HIS A 75 -5.35 -3.93 10.81
CA HIS A 75 -5.91 -3.67 12.14
C HIS A 75 -7.43 -3.44 12.07
N GLY A 76 -7.89 -2.76 11.03
CA GLY A 76 -9.30 -2.57 10.74
C GLY A 76 -10.03 -3.86 10.46
N MET A 77 -9.45 -4.70 9.61
CA MET A 77 -9.97 -6.01 9.27
C MET A 77 -10.06 -6.91 10.50
N SER A 78 -9.03 -6.97 11.35
CA SER A 78 -9.07 -7.77 12.58
C SER A 78 -10.21 -7.35 13.50
N LYS A 79 -10.42 -6.04 13.68
CA LYS A 79 -11.52 -5.50 14.48
C LYS A 79 -12.87 -5.89 13.89
N THR A 80 -13.08 -5.64 12.59
CA THR A 80 -14.33 -5.98 11.90
C THR A 80 -14.60 -7.48 11.91
N HIS A 81 -13.57 -8.32 11.81
CA HIS A 81 -13.72 -9.78 11.89
C HIS A 81 -14.25 -10.23 13.26
N LYS A 82 -13.66 -9.74 14.36
CA LYS A 82 -14.14 -10.01 15.73
C LYS A 82 -15.57 -9.56 15.94
N GLU A 83 -15.87 -8.36 15.46
CA GLU A 83 -17.19 -7.74 15.49
C GLU A 83 -18.26 -8.56 14.75
N LEU A 84 -17.92 -9.13 13.59
CA LEU A 84 -18.81 -10.00 12.82
C LEU A 84 -18.97 -11.39 13.47
N ALA A 85 -17.92 -11.90 14.11
CA ALA A 85 -18.00 -13.16 14.85
C ALA A 85 -18.97 -13.07 16.04
N ILE A 86 -19.03 -11.93 16.73
CA ILE A 86 -20.02 -11.68 17.80
C ILE A 86 -21.45 -11.68 17.24
N GLU A 87 -21.65 -11.20 16.00
CA GLU A 87 -22.95 -11.26 15.31
C GLU A 87 -23.30 -12.65 14.75
N GLY A 88 -22.48 -13.68 15.02
CA GLY A 88 -22.67 -15.04 14.49
C GLY A 88 -22.26 -15.20 13.02
N LYS A 89 -21.62 -14.20 12.40
CA LYS A 89 -21.14 -14.25 11.01
C LYS A 89 -19.69 -14.73 10.96
N ASN A 90 -19.48 -16.03 11.15
CA ASN A 90 -18.17 -16.67 11.22
C ASN A 90 -17.53 -16.95 9.84
N GLY A 91 -17.57 -15.97 8.93
CA GLY A 91 -16.93 -16.08 7.62
C GLY A 91 -15.45 -15.71 7.64
N ILE A 92 -14.67 -16.30 6.74
CA ILE A 92 -13.30 -15.84 6.47
C ILE A 92 -13.38 -14.52 5.71
N MET A 93 -12.77 -13.48 6.26
CA MET A 93 -12.63 -12.21 5.56
C MET A 93 -11.35 -12.23 4.74
N THR A 94 -11.49 -12.13 3.42
CA THR A 94 -10.37 -12.14 2.48
C THR A 94 -10.46 -10.95 1.53
N VAL A 95 -9.30 -10.46 1.09
CA VAL A 95 -9.21 -9.39 0.09
C VAL A 95 -8.97 -10.03 -1.27
N MET A 96 -10.00 -10.02 -2.12
CA MET A 96 -9.94 -10.60 -3.47
C MET A 96 -9.67 -9.53 -4.51
N LEU A 97 -8.90 -9.88 -5.54
CA LEU A 97 -8.68 -9.03 -6.71
C LEU A 97 -9.91 -9.09 -7.62
N GLY A 98 -10.61 -7.96 -7.79
CA GLY A 98 -11.77 -7.88 -8.67
C GLY A 98 -11.42 -7.62 -10.14
N SER A 99 -10.47 -6.71 -10.38
CA SER A 99 -10.00 -6.35 -11.71
C SER A 99 -8.60 -5.74 -11.60
N THR A 100 -7.83 -5.85 -12.68
CA THR A 100 -6.53 -5.19 -12.82
C THR A 100 -6.42 -4.56 -14.19
N TYR A 101 -5.79 -3.40 -14.26
CA TYR A 101 -5.48 -2.70 -15.50
C TYR A 101 -4.04 -2.22 -15.42
N THR A 102 -3.23 -2.63 -16.40
CA THR A 102 -1.81 -2.29 -16.46
C THR A 102 -1.50 -1.68 -17.82
N HIS A 103 -0.79 -0.55 -17.82
CA HIS A 103 -0.35 0.13 -19.02
C HIS A 103 1.19 0.20 -19.05
N PHE A 104 1.79 -0.50 -20.00
CA PHE A 104 3.23 -0.55 -20.19
C PHE A 104 3.69 0.61 -21.08
N LYS A 105 4.43 1.56 -20.50
CA LYS A 105 4.96 2.72 -21.24
C LYS A 105 6.44 2.60 -21.59
N ARG A 106 7.21 1.92 -20.73
CA ARG A 106 8.65 1.74 -20.88
C ARG A 106 9.06 0.43 -20.25
N GLU A 107 9.90 -0.31 -20.95
CA GLU A 107 10.48 -1.56 -20.49
C GLU A 107 11.49 -1.33 -19.35
N ILE A 108 11.60 -2.32 -18.47
CA ILE A 108 12.59 -2.38 -17.40
C ILE A 108 13.60 -3.46 -17.79
N PRO A 109 14.88 -3.11 -18.01
CA PRO A 109 15.87 -4.11 -18.38
C PRO A 109 16.22 -5.03 -17.20
N THR A 110 16.59 -6.26 -17.51
CA THR A 110 17.02 -7.24 -16.51
C THR A 110 18.19 -6.72 -15.68
N GLY A 111 18.15 -6.94 -14.36
CA GLY A 111 19.17 -6.47 -13.42
C GLY A 111 19.08 -4.99 -13.03
N TYR A 112 18.24 -4.17 -13.69
CA TYR A 112 18.11 -2.77 -13.32
C TYR A 112 17.28 -2.60 -12.04
N PRO A 113 17.71 -1.73 -11.10
CA PRO A 113 16.95 -1.43 -9.90
C PRO A 113 15.81 -0.45 -10.20
N TYR A 114 14.64 -0.72 -9.63
CA TYR A 114 13.45 0.12 -9.74
C TYR A 114 12.67 0.11 -8.42
N GLU A 115 11.70 0.99 -8.35
CA GLU A 115 10.83 1.17 -7.20
C GLU A 115 9.38 0.95 -7.61
N VAL A 116 8.61 0.35 -6.71
CA VAL A 116 7.19 0.08 -6.88
C VAL A 116 6.46 0.89 -5.84
N TRP A 117 5.65 1.84 -6.32
CA TRP A 117 4.95 2.81 -5.49
C TRP A 117 3.46 2.49 -5.52
N SER A 118 2.92 1.93 -4.44
CA SER A 118 1.50 1.60 -4.33
C SER A 118 0.79 2.52 -3.35
N ARG A 119 -0.38 3.04 -3.72
CA ARG A 119 -1.22 3.87 -2.85
C ARG A 119 -2.70 3.65 -3.10
N ILE A 120 -3.51 3.90 -2.08
CA ILE A 120 -4.97 3.92 -2.24
C ILE A 120 -5.34 5.18 -3.02
N LEU A 121 -6.11 5.01 -4.10
CA LEU A 121 -6.67 6.12 -4.86
C LEU A 121 -8.02 6.55 -4.26
N THR A 122 -8.91 5.58 -4.05
CA THR A 122 -10.24 5.78 -3.49
C THR A 122 -10.84 4.44 -3.06
N TRP A 123 -12.00 4.45 -2.42
CA TRP A 123 -12.77 3.28 -2.06
C TRP A 123 -14.26 3.58 -2.15
N ASP A 124 -15.04 2.52 -2.33
CA ASP A 124 -16.50 2.54 -2.27
C ASP A 124 -16.98 1.63 -1.13
N GLN A 125 -18.25 1.24 -1.08
CA GLN A 125 -18.81 0.35 -0.05
C GLN A 125 -18.28 -1.09 -0.12
N LYS A 126 -17.83 -1.53 -1.30
CA LYS A 126 -17.32 -2.89 -1.56
C LYS A 126 -15.90 -2.90 -2.09
N TRP A 127 -15.51 -1.91 -2.88
CA TRP A 127 -14.27 -1.94 -3.66
C TRP A 127 -13.22 -1.00 -3.09
N LEU A 128 -11.97 -1.44 -3.14
CA LEU A 128 -10.80 -0.63 -2.83
C LEU A 128 -9.98 -0.45 -4.11
N TYR A 129 -9.76 0.80 -4.51
CA TYR A 129 -9.03 1.15 -5.72
C TYR A 129 -7.60 1.54 -5.36
N ILE A 130 -6.63 0.79 -5.86
CA ILE A 130 -5.21 0.98 -5.61
C ILE A 130 -4.52 1.28 -6.93
N VAL A 131 -3.62 2.26 -6.91
CA VAL A 131 -2.76 2.58 -8.06
C VAL A 131 -1.32 2.23 -7.72
N THR A 132 -0.66 1.55 -8.65
CA THR A 132 0.74 1.16 -8.53
C THR A 132 1.54 1.77 -9.67
N HIS A 133 2.66 2.42 -9.35
CA HIS A 133 3.59 2.99 -10.32
C HIS A 133 4.94 2.30 -10.24
N PHE A 134 5.48 1.91 -11.39
CA PHE A 134 6.86 1.46 -11.53
C PHE A 134 7.74 2.66 -11.87
N VAL A 135 8.66 3.00 -10.97
CA VAL A 135 9.47 4.20 -11.04
C VAL A 135 10.95 3.81 -11.10
N ARG A 136 11.72 4.51 -11.94
CA ARG A 136 13.18 4.36 -11.93
C ARG A 136 13.73 4.85 -10.59
N LYS A 137 14.54 4.02 -9.94
CA LYS A 137 15.17 4.34 -8.64
C LYS A 137 15.86 5.71 -8.70
N GLY A 138 15.56 6.57 -7.73
CA GLY A 138 16.16 7.89 -7.58
C GLY A 138 15.74 8.97 -8.59
N LYS A 139 14.81 8.67 -9.52
CA LYS A 139 14.30 9.69 -10.46
C LYS A 139 13.30 10.64 -9.81
N ILE A 140 12.53 10.14 -8.84
CA ILE A 140 11.51 10.90 -8.13
C ILE A 140 11.76 10.71 -6.64
N ILE A 141 11.86 11.81 -5.90
CA ILE A 141 11.98 11.79 -4.44
C ILE A 141 10.55 11.89 -3.87
N PRO A 142 10.08 10.89 -3.12
CA PRO A 142 8.78 10.96 -2.47
C PRO A 142 8.78 12.08 -1.43
N LYS A 143 7.69 12.86 -1.35
CA LYS A 143 7.55 13.91 -0.34
C LYS A 143 7.19 13.36 1.05
N ALA A 144 6.47 12.24 1.08
CA ALA A 144 6.08 11.51 2.29
C ALA A 144 5.70 10.08 1.91
N THR A 145 5.97 9.12 2.80
CA THR A 145 5.66 7.70 2.61
C THR A 145 5.01 7.10 3.86
N VAL A 146 4.21 6.04 3.67
CA VAL A 146 3.57 5.34 4.79
C VAL A 146 4.61 4.82 5.79
N THR A 147 5.74 4.29 5.30
CA THR A 147 6.78 3.69 6.14
C THR A 147 7.49 4.69 7.05
N GLU A 148 7.69 5.94 6.62
CA GLU A 148 8.34 6.98 7.44
C GLU A 148 7.48 7.37 8.64
N ASP A 149 6.16 7.44 8.46
CA ASP A 149 5.22 7.75 9.54
C ASP A 149 5.11 6.60 10.56
N PHE A 150 5.16 5.34 10.09
CA PHE A 150 5.15 4.17 10.98
C PHE A 150 6.46 4.03 11.78
N GLN A 151 7.62 4.22 11.15
CA GLN A 151 8.91 4.19 11.85
C GLN A 151 9.01 5.29 12.90
N SER A 152 8.53 6.49 12.58
CA SER A 152 8.44 7.61 13.54
C SER A 152 7.50 7.28 14.71
N ALA A 153 6.39 6.58 14.44
CA ALA A 153 5.47 6.14 15.49
C ALA A 153 6.07 5.07 16.41
N GLU A 154 6.82 4.10 15.86
CA GLU A 154 7.47 3.04 16.66
C GLU A 154 8.58 3.60 17.56
N SER A 155 9.42 4.52 17.06
CA SER A 155 10.51 5.12 17.85
C SER A 155 10.03 5.86 19.10
N ILE A 156 8.78 6.33 19.11
CA ILE A 156 8.21 7.11 20.22
C ILE A 156 7.51 6.21 21.25
N VAL A 157 7.17 4.97 20.87
CA VAL A 157 6.61 3.98 21.80
C VAL A 157 7.71 3.24 22.56
N SER A 158 8.94 3.24 22.04
CA SER A 158 10.11 2.60 22.65
C SER A 158 10.87 3.47 23.67
N ASP A 159 10.52 4.75 23.78
CA ASP A 159 11.04 5.70 24.78
C ASP A 159 10.05 5.87 25.94
#